data_AF-A0A3D1MY88-F1
#
_entry.id   AF-A0A3D1MY88-F1
#
_cell.length_a   1.000
_cell.length_b   1.000
_cell.length_c   1.000
_cell.angle_alpha   90.00
_cell.angle_beta   90.00
_cell.angle_gamma   90.00
#
_symmetry.space_group_name_H-M   'P 1'
#
loop_
_entity.id
_entity.type
_entity.pdbx_description
1 polymer ?
#
loop_
_entity_poly.entity_id
_entity_poly.type
_entity_poly.pdbx_seq_one_letter_code
_entity_poly.pdbx_strand_id
1 'polypeptide(L)'
;PNLNPYFDQGWAITIHKSQGTTVDRSYVLASSSMTRNLSYVAMTRHREDVQVFGSSSEFQSPEQFSQKLSKSGEKLGAADYLDTESLNKLMQKEDHLLTQIFNRVSNELEAMGVVSKRAFWHVADHFLATQKSQDIRVDPQTLKTSLREEARAEELFQQKQKGTPDISPSSPNKMSLSLEAVLEEMKHPAFAKATIVKHAFEKGLKLYGEERALAYWESKKEAFVQSYQRTLTKVETELNSPLLNRLTGQWKDQAKEVAKGDLIRVLNLIHRLKNDEIKRCEKISSEAAQEQRIKDTLKERQVKHDHMKGIHLQFKETYNLVKEYPTARSLYKEDLKELGQKLFQDKTFMETLKALDSKEAKLIERMAQGKSLQEQERIHHSLDRGRGGISL
;
A
#
# COMPACT_ATOMS: atom_id res chain seq x y z
N PRO A 1 61.69 8.06 -3.23
CA PRO A 1 61.30 9.25 -4.02
C PRO A 1 61.13 8.89 -5.50
N ASN A 2 59.93 9.06 -6.07
CA ASN A 2 59.66 8.74 -7.48
C ASN A 2 60.45 9.71 -8.39
N LEU A 3 61.35 9.15 -9.21
CA LEU A 3 62.24 9.91 -10.12
C LEU A 3 61.50 10.50 -11.34
N ASN A 4 60.27 10.06 -11.62
CA ASN A 4 59.43 10.58 -12.71
C ASN A 4 57.95 10.66 -12.25
N PRO A 5 57.27 11.81 -12.40
CA PRO A 5 55.89 11.99 -11.95
C PRO A 5 54.82 11.26 -12.78
N TYR A 6 55.17 10.71 -13.94
CA TYR A 6 54.24 10.02 -14.83
C TYR A 6 54.32 8.49 -14.76
N PHE A 7 55.28 7.93 -14.01
CA PHE A 7 55.49 6.48 -13.91
C PHE A 7 55.53 6.04 -12.44
N ASP A 8 54.67 5.08 -12.11
CA ASP A 8 54.69 4.37 -10.83
C ASP A 8 55.50 3.07 -10.95
N GLN A 9 56.18 2.66 -9.88
CA GLN A 9 56.78 1.33 -9.81
C GLN A 9 55.68 0.26 -9.75
N GLY A 10 55.64 -0.64 -10.74
CA GLY A 10 54.60 -1.67 -10.87
C GLY A 10 54.87 -2.99 -10.15
N TRP A 11 55.81 -3.03 -9.19
CA TRP A 11 56.17 -4.28 -8.50
C TRP A 11 55.04 -4.84 -7.63
N ALA A 12 54.23 -3.94 -7.05
CA ALA A 12 53.04 -4.31 -6.30
C ALA A 12 51.96 -3.25 -6.54
N ILE A 13 50.71 -3.69 -6.60
CA ILE A 13 49.55 -2.83 -6.86
C ILE A 13 48.43 -3.17 -5.88
N THR A 14 47.67 -2.15 -5.47
CA THR A 14 46.51 -2.38 -4.60
C THR A 14 45.38 -3.05 -5.38
N ILE A 15 44.55 -3.84 -4.68
CA ILE A 15 43.40 -4.56 -5.27
C ILE A 15 42.47 -3.61 -6.03
N HIS A 16 42.31 -2.38 -5.53
CA HIS A 16 41.49 -1.35 -6.18
C HIS A 16 42.11 -0.82 -7.47
N LYS A 17 43.43 -0.57 -7.50
CA LYS A 17 44.11 -0.08 -8.71
C LYS A 17 44.21 -1.16 -9.80
N SER A 18 44.16 -2.45 -9.44
CA SER A 18 44.16 -3.58 -10.39
C SER A 18 42.77 -4.06 -10.80
N GLN A 19 41.74 -3.25 -10.62
CA GLN A 19 40.37 -3.62 -10.96
C GLN A 19 40.23 -3.92 -12.47
N GLY A 20 39.62 -5.06 -12.80
CA GLY A 20 39.40 -5.49 -14.18
C GLY A 20 40.63 -6.09 -14.87
N THR A 21 41.75 -6.20 -14.17
CA THR A 21 42.96 -6.83 -14.69
C THR A 21 42.94 -8.33 -14.43
N THR A 22 43.55 -9.11 -15.33
CA THR A 22 43.80 -10.53 -15.16
C THR A 22 45.29 -10.77 -15.40
N VAL A 23 45.93 -11.51 -14.49
CA VAL A 23 47.36 -11.85 -14.53
C VAL A 23 47.51 -13.36 -14.54
N ASP A 24 48.65 -13.88 -14.99
CA ASP A 24 48.84 -15.33 -15.03
C ASP A 24 49.03 -15.88 -13.60
N ARG A 25 49.81 -15.18 -12.77
CA ARG A 25 50.02 -15.50 -11.34
C ARG A 25 49.73 -14.32 -10.45
N SER A 26 49.05 -14.56 -9.32
CA SER A 26 48.72 -13.53 -8.33
C SER A 26 49.35 -13.85 -6.99
N TYR A 27 50.05 -12.87 -6.41
CA TYR A 27 50.59 -12.93 -5.06
C TYR A 27 49.84 -11.90 -4.19
N VAL A 28 49.03 -12.38 -3.26
CA VAL A 28 48.14 -11.54 -2.45
C VAL A 28 48.68 -11.47 -1.03
N LEU A 29 48.97 -10.26 -0.55
CA LEU A 29 49.22 -10.02 0.87
C LEU A 29 47.90 -9.71 1.57
N ALA A 30 47.42 -10.65 2.37
CA ALA A 30 46.23 -10.50 3.19
C ALA A 30 46.50 -9.57 4.39
N SER A 31 45.49 -8.77 4.73
CA SER A 31 45.45 -7.94 5.93
C SER A 31 44.14 -8.16 6.68
N SER A 32 44.15 -7.90 7.98
CA SER A 32 43.02 -8.01 8.91
C SER A 32 41.83 -7.13 8.54
N SER A 33 42.04 -6.07 7.76
CA SER A 33 40.98 -5.20 7.24
C SER A 33 40.30 -5.74 5.98
N MET A 34 40.77 -6.84 5.41
CA MET A 34 40.14 -7.45 4.24
C MET A 34 38.82 -8.12 4.61
N THR A 35 37.88 -8.04 3.68
CA THR A 35 36.56 -8.68 3.75
C THR A 35 36.42 -9.73 2.66
N ARG A 36 35.40 -10.60 2.76
CA ARG A 36 35.11 -11.65 1.76
C ARG A 36 35.16 -11.16 0.33
N ASN A 37 34.59 -9.98 0.06
CA ASN A 37 34.52 -9.43 -1.28
C ASN A 37 35.90 -8.99 -1.79
N LEU A 38 36.70 -8.34 -0.94
CA LEU A 38 38.07 -7.96 -1.28
C LEU A 38 38.97 -9.18 -1.47
N SER A 39 38.83 -10.19 -0.61
CA SER A 39 39.53 -11.48 -0.72
C SER A 39 39.19 -12.17 -2.03
N TYR A 40 37.91 -12.27 -2.37
CA TYR A 40 37.44 -12.85 -3.62
C TYR A 40 38.04 -12.12 -4.83
N VAL A 41 37.93 -10.79 -4.85
CA VAL A 41 38.45 -10.00 -5.97
C VAL A 41 39.97 -10.15 -6.10
N ALA A 42 40.72 -10.12 -5.01
CA ALA A 42 42.18 -10.28 -5.04
C ALA A 42 42.59 -11.68 -5.53
N MET A 43 41.91 -12.71 -5.01
CA MET A 43 42.24 -14.10 -5.29
C MET A 43 41.82 -14.52 -6.70
N THR A 44 40.81 -13.90 -7.32
CA THR A 44 40.32 -14.29 -8.67
C THR A 44 41.00 -13.54 -9.82
N ARG A 45 42.07 -12.78 -9.55
CA ARG A 45 42.84 -12.09 -10.61
C ARG A 45 43.74 -13.02 -11.43
N HIS A 46 44.08 -14.20 -10.92
CA HIS A 46 44.99 -15.14 -11.58
C HIS A 46 44.30 -15.97 -12.67
N ARG A 47 45.07 -16.45 -13.64
CA ARG A 47 44.65 -17.50 -14.58
C ARG A 47 45.17 -18.88 -14.19
N GLU A 48 46.41 -18.93 -13.71
CA GLU A 48 47.11 -20.19 -13.46
C GLU A 48 47.21 -20.50 -11.97
N ASP A 49 47.76 -19.57 -11.18
CA ASP A 49 48.02 -19.80 -9.75
C ASP A 49 47.84 -18.54 -8.89
N VAL A 50 47.43 -18.76 -7.64
CA VAL A 50 47.33 -17.72 -6.61
C VAL A 50 47.96 -18.18 -5.31
N GLN A 51 48.81 -17.31 -4.75
CA GLN A 51 49.39 -17.50 -3.43
C GLN A 51 48.97 -16.35 -2.53
N VAL A 52 48.43 -16.70 -1.37
CA VAL A 52 47.99 -15.72 -0.37
C VAL A 52 48.91 -15.81 0.84
N PHE A 53 49.49 -14.68 1.20
CA PHE A 53 50.39 -14.54 2.35
C PHE A 53 49.70 -13.73 3.43
N GLY A 54 49.88 -14.13 4.69
CA GLY A 54 49.47 -13.35 5.86
C GLY A 54 50.65 -13.18 6.80
N SER A 55 50.76 -12.02 7.43
CA SER A 55 51.76 -11.84 8.48
C SER A 55 51.37 -12.62 9.73
N SER A 56 52.30 -13.38 10.31
CA SER A 56 52.10 -14.05 11.61
C SER A 56 51.85 -13.05 12.76
N SER A 57 52.24 -11.78 12.59
CA SER A 57 51.91 -10.72 13.55
C SER A 57 50.44 -10.31 13.53
N GLU A 58 49.75 -10.53 12.40
CA GLU A 58 48.37 -10.11 12.17
C GLU A 58 47.39 -11.30 12.23
N PHE A 59 47.87 -12.50 11.91
CA PHE A 59 47.10 -13.74 11.96
C PHE A 59 47.84 -14.76 12.82
N GLN A 60 47.34 -14.99 14.03
CA GLN A 60 47.97 -15.90 14.99
C GLN A 60 47.77 -17.38 14.64
N SER A 61 46.74 -17.71 13.84
CA SER A 61 46.49 -19.07 13.36
C SER A 61 45.88 -19.08 11.95
N PRO A 62 46.02 -20.19 11.21
CA PRO A 62 45.37 -20.38 9.91
C PRO A 62 43.83 -20.32 9.96
N GLU A 63 43.21 -20.71 11.08
CA GLU A 63 41.76 -20.57 11.24
C GLU A 63 41.36 -19.09 11.35
N GLN A 64 42.09 -18.30 12.14
CA GLN A 64 41.84 -16.85 12.25
C GLN A 64 42.03 -16.14 10.91
N PHE A 65 43.04 -16.56 10.14
CA PHE A 65 43.27 -16.08 8.77
C PHE A 65 42.04 -16.30 7.88
N SER A 66 41.55 -17.53 7.83
CA SER A 66 40.38 -17.91 7.02
C SER A 66 39.09 -17.24 7.51
N GLN A 67 38.92 -17.12 8.83
CA GLN A 67 37.76 -16.47 9.43
C GLN A 67 37.72 -14.97 9.13
N LYS A 68 38.85 -14.28 9.17
CA LYS A 68 38.94 -12.84 8.84
C LYS A 68 38.64 -12.60 7.37
N LEU A 69 39.26 -13.37 6.47
CA LEU A 69 39.04 -13.23 5.03
C LEU A 69 37.63 -13.60 4.59
N SER A 70 36.89 -14.39 5.38
CA SER A 70 35.51 -14.79 5.08
C SER A 70 34.43 -13.87 5.65
N LYS A 71 34.80 -12.85 6.46
CA LYS A 71 33.85 -11.89 7.04
C LYS A 71 33.07 -11.14 5.96
N SER A 72 31.77 -10.96 6.16
CA SER A 72 30.94 -10.17 5.25
C SER A 72 31.46 -8.73 5.18
N GLY A 73 31.70 -8.26 3.95
CA GLY A 73 32.04 -6.87 3.67
C GLY A 73 30.83 -6.05 3.26
N GLU A 74 29.63 -6.52 3.63
CA GLU A 74 28.38 -5.85 3.30
C GLU A 74 28.37 -4.48 3.96
N LYS A 75 28.33 -3.45 3.12
CA LYS A 75 28.07 -2.10 3.59
C LYS A 75 26.59 -2.03 3.89
N LEU A 76 26.24 -2.17 5.16
CA LEU A 76 24.88 -1.95 5.64
C LEU A 76 24.45 -0.53 5.24
N GLY A 77 23.30 -0.44 4.59
CA GLY A 77 22.68 0.84 4.31
C GLY A 77 22.14 1.46 5.60
N ALA A 78 21.91 2.78 5.61
CA ALA A 78 21.29 3.45 6.75
C ALA A 78 19.92 2.82 7.14
N ALA A 79 19.23 2.21 6.17
CA ALA A 79 17.97 1.51 6.37
C ALA A 79 18.10 0.19 7.16
N ASP A 80 19.23 -0.50 7.06
CA ASP A 80 19.44 -1.79 7.76
C ASP A 80 19.62 -1.61 9.28
N TYR A 81 19.85 -0.36 9.72
CA TYR A 81 19.91 0.03 11.13
C TYR A 81 18.55 0.47 11.69
N LEU A 82 17.52 0.58 10.86
CA LEU A 82 16.19 0.97 11.31
C LEU A 82 15.47 -0.23 11.91
N ASP A 83 14.87 -0.04 13.07
CA ASP A 83 13.97 -1.02 13.66
C ASP A 83 12.65 -1.10 12.89
N THR A 84 11.93 -2.20 13.07
CA THR A 84 10.66 -2.47 12.37
C THR A 84 9.62 -1.36 12.61
N GLU A 85 9.65 -0.69 13.76
CA GLU A 85 8.75 0.42 14.07
C GLU A 85 9.12 1.72 13.35
N SER A 86 10.41 2.08 13.27
CA SER A 86 10.86 3.25 12.50
C SER A 86 10.70 3.01 11.00
N LEU A 87 10.96 1.79 10.54
CA LEU A 87 10.72 1.40 9.15
C LEU A 87 9.23 1.54 8.81
N ASN A 88 8.31 1.11 9.68
CA ASN A 88 6.87 1.31 9.52
C ASN A 88 6.44 2.80 9.52
N LYS A 89 7.07 3.66 10.33
CA LYS A 89 6.80 5.12 10.31
C LYS A 89 7.34 5.80 9.05
N LEU A 90 8.45 5.32 8.50
CA LEU A 90 9.00 5.75 7.21
C LEU A 90 8.15 5.21 6.04
N MET A 91 7.65 3.98 6.16
CA MET A 91 6.69 3.35 5.24
C MET A 91 5.40 4.14 5.10
N GLN A 92 4.90 4.76 6.17
CA GLN A 92 3.71 5.61 6.11
C GLN A 92 3.96 6.99 5.49
N LYS A 93 5.23 7.42 5.37
CA LYS A 93 5.58 8.76 4.91
C LYS A 93 6.20 8.81 3.51
N GLU A 94 6.95 7.78 3.09
CA GLU A 94 7.75 7.82 1.86
C GLU A 94 7.74 6.50 1.08
N ASP A 95 6.71 6.31 0.24
CA ASP A 95 6.58 5.16 -0.68
C ASP A 95 7.75 5.03 -1.69
N HIS A 96 8.45 6.13 -1.98
CA HIS A 96 9.49 6.19 -3.01
C HIS A 96 10.83 5.53 -2.58
N LEU A 97 11.16 5.53 -1.29
CA LEU A 97 12.41 4.94 -0.80
C LEU A 97 12.33 3.40 -0.76
N LEU A 98 11.18 2.87 -0.37
CA LEU A 98 10.94 1.42 -0.34
C LEU A 98 10.90 0.83 -1.74
N THR A 99 10.27 1.53 -2.68
CA THR A 99 10.32 1.11 -4.09
C THR A 99 11.73 1.07 -4.64
N GLN A 100 12.63 1.98 -4.23
CA GLN A 100 14.05 1.91 -4.60
C GLN A 100 14.77 0.72 -3.95
N ILE A 101 14.55 0.47 -2.66
CA ILE A 101 15.17 -0.65 -1.92
C ILE A 101 14.68 -1.99 -2.49
N PHE A 102 13.38 -2.18 -2.62
CA PHE A 102 12.81 -3.41 -3.16
C PHE A 102 13.14 -3.63 -4.62
N ASN A 103 13.20 -2.59 -5.46
CA ASN A 103 13.70 -2.75 -6.83
C ASN A 103 15.15 -3.22 -6.84
N ARG A 104 16.00 -2.74 -5.94
CA ARG A 104 17.39 -3.20 -5.83
C ARG A 104 17.47 -4.67 -5.41
N VAL A 105 16.79 -5.06 -4.34
CA VAL A 105 16.77 -6.45 -3.85
C VAL A 105 16.17 -7.39 -4.90
N SER A 106 15.10 -6.95 -5.56
CA SER A 106 14.44 -7.69 -6.64
C SER A 106 15.38 -7.87 -7.85
N ASN A 107 16.15 -6.84 -8.22
CA ASN A 107 17.17 -6.93 -9.27
C ASN A 107 18.30 -7.89 -8.89
N GLU A 108 18.78 -7.87 -7.65
CA GLU A 108 19.85 -8.77 -7.19
C GLU A 108 19.39 -10.22 -7.15
N LEU A 109 18.20 -10.51 -6.61
CA LEU A 109 17.64 -11.86 -6.57
C LEU A 109 17.31 -12.43 -7.95
N GLU A 110 16.89 -11.56 -8.88
CA GLU A 110 16.68 -11.94 -10.29
C GLU A 110 18.02 -12.22 -10.98
N ALA A 111 19.05 -11.40 -10.76
CA ALA A 111 20.39 -11.61 -11.30
C ALA A 111 21.05 -12.89 -10.75
N MET A 112 20.73 -13.28 -9.52
CA MET A 112 21.16 -14.54 -8.90
C MET A 112 20.32 -15.75 -9.35
N GLY A 113 19.22 -15.54 -10.09
CA GLY A 113 18.32 -16.60 -10.56
C GLY A 113 17.46 -17.25 -9.46
N VAL A 114 17.38 -16.63 -8.27
CA VAL A 114 16.69 -17.20 -7.10
C VAL A 114 15.18 -16.98 -7.18
N VAL A 115 14.74 -15.77 -7.54
CA VAL A 115 13.32 -15.40 -7.65
C VAL A 115 13.14 -14.36 -8.77
N SER A 116 12.07 -14.49 -9.55
CA SER A 116 11.71 -13.45 -10.54
C SER A 116 11.22 -12.17 -9.87
N LYS A 117 11.45 -11.01 -10.49
CA LYS A 117 10.99 -9.72 -9.95
C LYS A 117 9.53 -9.72 -9.52
N ARG A 118 8.65 -10.30 -10.36
CA ARG A 118 7.21 -10.37 -10.12
C ARG A 118 6.86 -11.24 -8.92
N ALA A 119 7.57 -12.35 -8.73
CA ALA A 119 7.34 -13.24 -7.60
C ALA A 119 7.82 -12.62 -6.28
N PHE A 120 8.96 -11.92 -6.30
CA PHE A 120 9.45 -11.16 -5.14
C PHE A 120 8.47 -10.08 -4.71
N TRP A 121 7.99 -9.27 -5.66
CA TRP A 121 7.03 -8.19 -5.37
C TRP A 121 5.70 -8.73 -4.82
N HIS A 122 5.19 -9.84 -5.35
CA HIS A 122 3.99 -10.49 -4.81
C HIS A 122 4.14 -10.93 -3.33
N VAL A 123 5.33 -11.40 -2.96
CA VAL A 123 5.64 -11.78 -1.57
C VAL A 123 5.85 -10.54 -0.70
N ALA A 124 6.57 -9.53 -1.21
CA ALA A 124 6.77 -8.27 -0.51
C ALA A 124 5.42 -7.57 -0.22
N ASP A 125 4.52 -7.49 -1.20
CA ASP A 125 3.18 -6.91 -1.05
C ASP A 125 2.32 -7.68 -0.03
N HIS A 126 2.55 -8.99 0.10
CA HIS A 126 1.91 -9.83 1.10
C HIS A 126 2.46 -9.56 2.52
N PHE A 127 3.78 -9.40 2.67
CA PHE A 127 4.43 -9.09 3.95
C PHE A 127 4.18 -7.65 4.42
N LEU A 128 4.06 -6.70 3.50
CA LEU A 128 3.80 -5.28 3.78
C LEU A 128 2.32 -4.98 4.06
N ALA A 129 1.48 -6.01 4.16
CA ALA A 129 0.07 -5.94 4.51
C ALA A 129 -0.80 -5.03 3.60
N THR A 130 -0.38 -4.81 2.35
CA THR A 130 -1.24 -4.26 1.29
C THR A 130 -2.16 -5.37 0.77
N GLN A 131 -3.21 -5.71 1.50
CA GLN A 131 -4.08 -6.84 1.12
C GLN A 131 -4.88 -6.60 -0.17
N LYS A 132 -4.78 -7.56 -1.09
CA LYS A 132 -5.93 -8.30 -1.65
C LYS A 132 -5.52 -9.75 -1.94
N SER A 133 -5.76 -10.61 -0.95
CA SER A 133 -6.04 -12.06 -1.00
C SER A 133 -5.56 -12.92 -2.19
N GLN A 134 -4.63 -13.87 -1.92
CA GLN A 134 -4.86 -15.33 -1.90
C GLN A 134 -3.54 -16.08 -1.62
N ASP A 135 -3.57 -17.04 -0.69
CA ASP A 135 -2.46 -17.91 -0.33
C ASP A 135 -1.93 -18.73 -1.51
N ILE A 136 -0.60 -18.88 -1.63
CA ILE A 136 0.00 -19.91 -2.46
C ILE A 136 1.01 -20.72 -1.64
N ARG A 137 0.64 -21.97 -1.35
CA ARG A 137 1.63 -23.06 -1.15
C ARG A 137 2.19 -23.40 -2.52
N VAL A 138 3.51 -23.25 -2.70
CA VAL A 138 4.19 -23.60 -3.95
C VAL A 138 4.41 -25.10 -3.99
N ASP A 139 3.73 -25.76 -4.93
CA ASP A 139 3.79 -27.20 -5.17
C ASP A 139 5.04 -27.57 -5.99
N PRO A 140 5.84 -28.60 -5.63
CA PRO A 140 7.15 -28.91 -6.24
C PRO A 140 7.13 -29.19 -7.75
N GLN A 141 5.96 -29.41 -8.35
CA GLN A 141 5.83 -29.65 -9.79
C GLN A 141 5.97 -28.38 -10.65
N THR A 142 5.77 -27.19 -10.07
CA THR A 142 5.97 -25.90 -10.77
C THR A 142 7.43 -25.54 -11.04
N LEU A 143 8.38 -26.26 -10.45
CA LEU A 143 9.80 -26.14 -10.78
C LEU A 143 10.18 -26.87 -12.07
N LYS A 144 9.34 -27.79 -12.58
CA LYS A 144 9.57 -28.46 -13.87
C LYS A 144 9.13 -27.60 -15.07
N THR A 145 8.30 -26.58 -14.86
CA THR A 145 7.81 -25.69 -15.93
C THR A 145 8.76 -24.53 -16.25
N SER A 146 9.85 -24.35 -15.49
CA SER A 146 10.88 -23.34 -15.72
C SER A 146 11.90 -23.73 -16.81
N LEU A 147 11.80 -24.94 -17.36
CA LEU A 147 12.53 -25.32 -18.57
C LEU A 147 11.99 -24.51 -19.76
N ARG A 148 12.89 -23.72 -20.35
CA ARG A 148 12.75 -22.85 -21.52
C ARG A 148 11.84 -23.50 -22.58
N GLU A 149 10.81 -22.79 -23.05
CA GLU A 149 9.86 -23.32 -24.06
C GLU A 149 10.57 -23.76 -25.36
N GLU A 150 11.76 -23.23 -25.64
CA GLU A 150 12.66 -23.67 -26.71
C GLU A 150 13.07 -25.15 -26.56
N ALA A 151 13.40 -25.62 -25.36
CA ALA A 151 13.79 -27.02 -25.11
C ALA A 151 12.58 -27.96 -25.25
N ARG A 152 11.38 -27.50 -24.87
CA ARG A 152 10.12 -28.23 -25.06
C ARG A 152 9.75 -28.35 -26.54
N ALA A 153 9.98 -27.29 -27.31
CA ALA A 153 9.79 -27.30 -28.76
C ALA A 153 10.79 -28.28 -29.42
N GLU A 154 12.05 -28.26 -29.01
CA GLU A 154 13.08 -29.21 -29.49
C GLU A 154 12.73 -30.67 -29.14
N GLU A 155 12.20 -30.97 -27.95
CA GLU A 155 11.73 -32.31 -27.59
C GLU A 155 10.55 -32.78 -28.47
N LEU A 156 9.58 -31.90 -28.76
CA LEU A 156 8.47 -32.22 -29.68
C LEU A 156 8.93 -32.41 -31.11
N PHE A 157 9.92 -31.63 -31.57
CA PHE A 157 10.56 -31.81 -32.87
C PHE A 157 11.38 -33.11 -32.95
N GLN A 158 11.97 -33.55 -31.83
CA GLN A 158 12.79 -34.77 -31.76
C GLN A 158 11.98 -36.05 -31.50
N GLN A 159 10.87 -36.01 -30.76
CA GLN A 159 10.07 -37.20 -30.41
C GLN A 159 9.54 -37.97 -31.63
N LYS A 160 9.39 -37.30 -32.79
CA LYS A 160 8.97 -37.94 -34.05
C LYS A 160 10.12 -38.46 -34.93
N GLN A 161 11.39 -38.39 -34.51
CA GLN A 161 12.52 -38.92 -35.30
C GLN A 161 12.68 -40.45 -35.25
N LYS A 162 12.00 -41.17 -34.35
CA LYS A 162 12.01 -42.64 -34.36
C LYS A 162 10.99 -43.19 -35.36
N GLY A 163 11.30 -43.07 -36.65
CA GLY A 163 10.54 -43.72 -37.72
C GLY A 163 10.85 -43.20 -39.13
N THR A 164 11.86 -43.81 -39.78
CA THR A 164 12.15 -43.86 -41.23
C THR A 164 12.76 -42.63 -41.96
N PRO A 165 13.60 -42.87 -43.00
CA PRO A 165 14.79 -42.04 -43.29
C PRO A 165 14.71 -41.13 -44.52
N ASP A 166 15.64 -40.17 -44.54
CA ASP A 166 16.20 -39.35 -45.64
C ASP A 166 15.35 -39.09 -46.90
N ILE A 167 14.97 -37.82 -47.07
CA ILE A 167 14.85 -37.20 -48.40
C ILE A 167 15.49 -35.79 -48.37
N SER A 168 16.39 -35.57 -49.33
CA SER A 168 17.13 -34.35 -49.65
C SER A 168 16.21 -33.16 -50.03
N PRO A 169 16.72 -31.91 -50.05
CA PRO A 169 15.89 -30.70 -50.02
C PRO A 169 15.34 -30.39 -51.42
N SER A 170 14.02 -30.28 -51.56
CA SER A 170 13.38 -29.76 -52.76
C SER A 170 12.94 -28.30 -52.56
N SER A 171 13.48 -27.48 -53.46
CA SER A 171 13.17 -26.13 -53.92
C SER A 171 12.12 -25.25 -53.23
N PRO A 172 12.43 -23.93 -53.06
CA PRO A 172 11.51 -22.92 -52.55
C PRO A 172 10.63 -22.41 -53.70
N ASN A 173 9.32 -22.59 -53.63
CA ASN A 173 8.29 -21.68 -54.17
C ASN A 173 6.95 -22.40 -54.33
N LYS A 174 6.16 -22.34 -53.27
CA LYS A 174 4.72 -22.07 -53.27
C LYS A 174 4.32 -22.04 -51.80
N MET A 175 4.04 -20.86 -51.26
CA MET A 175 3.43 -20.76 -49.93
C MET A 175 2.14 -21.58 -49.95
N SER A 176 2.05 -22.59 -49.09
CA SER A 176 0.86 -23.39 -48.98
C SER A 176 -0.28 -22.52 -48.42
N LEU A 177 -1.48 -22.63 -48.99
CA LEU A 177 -2.69 -21.89 -48.54
C LEU A 177 -2.96 -22.09 -47.03
N SER A 178 -2.50 -23.21 -46.46
CA SER A 178 -2.54 -23.52 -45.03
C SER A 178 -1.61 -22.63 -44.18
N LEU A 179 -0.43 -22.26 -44.67
CA LEU A 179 0.46 -21.33 -43.96
C LEU A 179 -0.08 -19.90 -43.96
N GLU A 180 -0.65 -19.45 -45.07
CA GLU A 180 -1.27 -18.11 -45.15
C GLU A 180 -2.44 -17.98 -44.16
N ALA A 181 -3.28 -19.02 -44.05
CA ALA A 181 -4.37 -19.06 -43.08
C ALA A 181 -3.88 -18.99 -41.62
N VAL A 182 -2.80 -19.69 -41.27
CA VAL A 182 -2.23 -19.64 -39.92
C VAL A 182 -1.58 -18.29 -39.62
N LEU A 183 -0.91 -17.68 -40.61
CA LEU A 183 -0.32 -16.35 -40.45
C LEU A 183 -1.39 -15.27 -40.27
N GLU A 184 -2.53 -15.37 -40.95
CA GLU A 184 -3.69 -14.49 -40.71
C GLU A 184 -4.28 -14.71 -39.33
N GLU A 185 -4.41 -15.97 -38.88
CA GLU A 185 -4.89 -16.29 -37.55
C GLU A 185 -3.96 -15.77 -36.44
N MET A 186 -2.64 -15.83 -36.64
CA MET A 186 -1.65 -15.29 -35.71
C MET A 186 -1.75 -13.77 -35.48
N LYS A 187 -2.40 -13.04 -36.39
CA LYS A 187 -2.66 -11.59 -36.25
C LYS A 187 -3.80 -11.29 -35.29
N HIS A 188 -4.61 -12.29 -34.91
CA HIS A 188 -5.72 -12.10 -33.99
C HIS A 188 -5.24 -11.60 -32.60
N PRO A 189 -5.95 -10.65 -31.95
CA PRO A 189 -5.54 -10.04 -30.67
C PRO A 189 -5.33 -11.05 -29.53
N ALA A 190 -6.00 -12.22 -29.60
CA ALA A 190 -5.78 -13.33 -28.68
C ALA A 190 -4.30 -13.80 -28.60
N PHE A 191 -3.53 -13.63 -29.68
CA PHE A 191 -2.14 -14.09 -29.77
C PHE A 191 -1.12 -12.95 -29.66
N ALA A 192 -1.53 -11.74 -29.28
CA ALA A 192 -0.63 -10.59 -29.11
C ALA A 192 0.51 -10.86 -28.11
N LYS A 193 0.24 -11.66 -27.07
CA LYS A 193 1.24 -12.04 -26.04
C LYS A 193 2.03 -13.31 -26.38
N ALA A 194 1.73 -13.99 -27.48
CA ALA A 194 2.34 -15.26 -27.85
C ALA A 194 3.68 -15.08 -28.60
N THR A 195 4.53 -14.14 -28.17
CA THR A 195 5.78 -13.78 -28.86
C THR A 195 6.77 -14.94 -28.93
N ILE A 196 6.88 -15.71 -27.85
CA ILE A 196 7.78 -16.88 -27.76
C ILE A 196 7.29 -18.00 -28.68
N VAL A 197 5.99 -18.25 -28.72
CA VAL A 197 5.39 -19.29 -29.56
C VAL A 197 5.49 -18.92 -31.05
N LYS A 198 5.31 -17.63 -31.38
CA LYS A 198 5.56 -17.09 -32.72
C LYS A 198 7.00 -17.32 -33.17
N HIS A 199 7.96 -17.00 -32.30
CA HIS A 199 9.38 -17.20 -32.59
C HIS A 199 9.74 -18.69 -32.73
N ALA A 200 9.19 -19.55 -31.87
CA ALA A 200 9.38 -21.00 -31.97
C ALA A 200 8.77 -21.59 -33.25
N PHE A 201 7.61 -21.09 -33.68
CA PHE A 201 6.98 -21.45 -34.95
C PHE A 201 7.83 -21.01 -36.16
N GLU A 202 8.33 -19.77 -36.18
CA GLU A 202 9.21 -19.26 -37.24
C GLU A 202 10.53 -20.06 -37.34
N LYS A 203 11.14 -20.38 -36.20
CA LYS A 203 12.34 -21.23 -36.14
C LYS A 203 12.02 -22.66 -36.58
N GLY A 204 10.86 -23.19 -36.18
CA GLY A 204 10.38 -24.51 -36.57
C GLY A 204 10.12 -24.65 -38.06
N LEU A 205 9.54 -23.62 -38.69
CA LEU A 205 9.28 -23.56 -40.12
C LEU A 205 10.59 -23.57 -40.93
N LYS A 206 11.64 -22.90 -40.44
CA LYS A 206 12.98 -22.87 -41.07
C LYS A 206 13.74 -24.18 -40.94
N LEU A 207 13.58 -24.92 -39.84
CA LEU A 207 14.43 -26.08 -39.51
C LEU A 207 13.76 -27.43 -39.76
N TYR A 208 12.43 -27.54 -39.62
CA TYR A 208 11.71 -28.82 -39.59
C TYR A 208 10.58 -28.93 -40.62
N GLY A 209 10.34 -27.89 -41.42
CA GLY A 209 9.32 -27.87 -42.48
C GLY A 209 7.92 -27.48 -42.01
N GLU A 210 7.02 -27.25 -42.98
CA GLU A 210 5.70 -26.63 -42.77
C GLU A 210 4.77 -27.47 -41.90
N GLU A 211 4.65 -28.77 -42.17
CA GLU A 211 3.72 -29.68 -41.46
C GLU A 211 4.00 -29.77 -39.95
N ARG A 212 5.28 -29.76 -39.57
CA ARG A 212 5.69 -29.86 -38.16
C ARG A 212 5.50 -28.55 -37.41
N ALA A 213 5.71 -27.42 -38.09
CA ALA A 213 5.41 -26.11 -37.52
C ALA A 213 3.91 -25.92 -37.32
N LEU A 214 3.07 -26.35 -38.26
CA LEU A 214 1.61 -26.30 -38.18
C LEU A 214 1.07 -27.14 -37.00
N ALA A 215 1.53 -28.39 -36.86
CA ALA A 215 1.13 -29.25 -35.74
C ALA A 215 1.54 -28.65 -34.37
N TYR A 216 2.71 -28.01 -34.28
CA TYR A 216 3.13 -27.29 -33.08
C TYR A 216 2.19 -26.12 -32.77
N TRP A 217 1.84 -25.32 -33.78
CA TRP A 217 0.92 -24.19 -33.62
C TRP A 217 -0.46 -24.62 -33.13
N GLU A 218 -1.06 -25.65 -33.74
CA GLU A 218 -2.37 -26.19 -33.34
C GLU A 218 -2.38 -26.64 -31.87
N SER A 219 -1.30 -27.31 -31.41
CA SER A 219 -1.18 -27.76 -30.03
C SER A 219 -1.14 -26.62 -28.99
N LYS A 220 -0.67 -25.43 -29.38
CA LYS A 220 -0.52 -24.28 -28.47
C LYS A 220 -1.64 -23.26 -28.61
N LYS A 221 -2.24 -23.16 -29.80
CA LYS A 221 -3.30 -22.21 -30.14
C LYS A 221 -4.49 -22.28 -29.19
N GLU A 222 -4.97 -23.48 -28.88
CA GLU A 222 -6.18 -23.68 -28.05
C GLU A 222 -6.05 -23.01 -26.68
N ALA A 223 -4.88 -23.11 -26.04
CA ALA A 223 -4.64 -22.53 -24.73
C ALA A 223 -4.77 -20.99 -24.74
N PHE A 224 -4.27 -20.33 -25.79
CA PHE A 224 -4.37 -18.87 -25.91
C PHE A 224 -5.81 -18.42 -26.18
N VAL A 225 -6.52 -19.13 -27.06
CA VAL A 225 -7.93 -18.84 -27.38
C VAL A 225 -8.81 -18.98 -26.14
N GLN A 226 -8.64 -20.06 -25.37
CA GLN A 226 -9.37 -20.27 -24.12
C GLN A 226 -9.04 -19.18 -23.08
N SER A 227 -7.77 -18.78 -22.97
CA SER A 227 -7.38 -17.69 -22.07
C SER A 227 -8.04 -16.35 -22.45
N TYR A 228 -8.13 -16.08 -23.76
CA TYR A 228 -8.73 -14.86 -24.31
C TYR A 228 -10.25 -14.84 -24.08
N GLN A 229 -10.93 -15.96 -24.33
CA GLN A 229 -12.36 -16.11 -24.02
C GLN A 229 -12.63 -15.93 -22.53
N ARG A 230 -11.80 -16.51 -21.65
CA ARG A 230 -11.93 -16.35 -20.19
C ARG A 230 -11.72 -14.89 -19.76
N THR A 231 -10.87 -14.14 -20.44
CA THR A 231 -10.71 -12.71 -20.15
C THR A 231 -11.87 -11.87 -20.66
N LEU A 232 -12.47 -12.22 -21.81
CA LEU A 232 -13.68 -11.57 -22.30
C LEU A 232 -14.86 -11.76 -21.35
N THR A 233 -15.10 -13.00 -20.90
CA THR A 233 -16.17 -13.28 -19.93
C THR A 233 -15.95 -12.53 -18.63
N LYS A 234 -14.70 -12.40 -18.15
CA LYS A 234 -14.38 -11.55 -16.99
C LYS A 234 -14.75 -10.09 -17.22
N VAL A 235 -14.41 -9.52 -18.38
CA VAL A 235 -14.81 -8.15 -18.74
C VAL A 235 -16.34 -8.01 -18.71
N GLU A 236 -17.06 -8.96 -19.29
CA GLU A 236 -18.53 -8.94 -19.30
C GLU A 236 -19.12 -9.03 -17.89
N THR A 237 -18.59 -9.90 -17.03
CA THR A 237 -19.05 -9.99 -15.64
C THR A 237 -18.79 -8.71 -14.85
N GLU A 238 -17.65 -8.05 -15.06
CA GLU A 238 -17.34 -6.79 -14.39
C GLU A 238 -18.17 -5.63 -14.93
N LEU A 239 -18.46 -5.57 -16.24
CA LEU A 239 -19.36 -4.59 -16.85
C LEU A 239 -20.82 -4.72 -16.37
N ASN A 240 -21.22 -5.93 -16.02
CA ASN A 240 -22.55 -6.23 -15.46
C ASN A 240 -22.59 -6.17 -13.92
N SER A 241 -21.51 -5.72 -13.28
CA SER A 241 -21.48 -5.53 -11.83
C SER A 241 -22.51 -4.48 -11.38
N PRO A 242 -23.20 -4.69 -10.24
CA PRO A 242 -24.22 -3.75 -9.74
C PRO A 242 -23.68 -2.34 -9.47
N LEU A 243 -22.37 -2.21 -9.21
CA LEU A 243 -21.69 -0.94 -9.00
C LEU A 243 -21.68 -0.06 -10.26
N LEU A 244 -21.81 -0.68 -11.45
CA LEU A 244 -21.76 0.00 -12.75
C LEU A 244 -23.14 0.08 -13.43
N ASN A 245 -24.22 -0.15 -12.68
CA ASN A 245 -25.59 -0.07 -13.20
C ASN A 245 -25.98 1.32 -13.71
N ARG A 246 -25.24 2.37 -13.31
CA ARG A 246 -25.45 3.74 -13.77
C ARG A 246 -24.92 4.01 -15.19
N LEU A 247 -24.02 3.16 -15.70
CA LEU A 247 -23.44 3.33 -17.04
C LEU A 247 -24.47 3.02 -18.12
N THR A 248 -24.54 3.88 -19.14
CA THR A 248 -25.48 3.72 -20.26
C THR A 248 -25.17 2.45 -21.07
N GLY A 249 -26.20 1.84 -21.66
CA GLY A 249 -26.04 0.66 -22.51
C GLY A 249 -25.03 0.88 -23.64
N GLN A 250 -25.06 2.07 -24.26
CA GLN A 250 -24.11 2.48 -25.30
C GLN A 250 -22.65 2.44 -24.83
N TRP A 251 -22.37 2.83 -23.59
CA TRP A 251 -21.01 2.76 -23.05
C TRP A 251 -20.57 1.30 -22.85
N LYS A 252 -21.47 0.44 -22.37
CA LYS A 252 -21.18 -0.99 -22.21
C LYS A 252 -20.91 -1.66 -23.56
N ASP A 253 -21.63 -1.26 -24.61
CA ASP A 253 -21.42 -1.78 -25.95
C ASP A 253 -20.10 -1.28 -26.56
N GLN A 254 -19.76 0.00 -26.38
CA GLN A 254 -18.45 0.55 -26.77
C GLN A 254 -17.30 -0.12 -26.01
N ALA A 255 -17.45 -0.36 -24.71
CA ALA A 255 -16.45 -1.05 -23.90
C ALA A 255 -16.23 -2.49 -24.37
N LYS A 256 -17.29 -3.19 -24.78
CA LYS A 256 -17.19 -4.53 -25.38
C LYS A 256 -16.46 -4.51 -26.72
N GLU A 257 -16.74 -3.54 -27.59
CA GLU A 257 -16.03 -3.41 -28.87
C GLU A 257 -14.53 -3.12 -28.66
N VAL A 258 -14.19 -2.19 -27.76
CA VAL A 258 -12.78 -1.89 -27.44
C VAL A 258 -12.09 -3.09 -26.75
N ALA A 259 -12.83 -3.88 -25.97
CA ALA A 259 -12.29 -5.07 -25.31
C ALA A 259 -11.86 -6.17 -26.29
N LYS A 260 -12.44 -6.22 -27.51
CA LYS A 260 -11.98 -7.15 -28.55
C LYS A 260 -10.56 -6.82 -29.04
N GLY A 261 -10.12 -5.56 -28.94
CA GLY A 261 -8.76 -5.15 -29.26
C GLY A 261 -7.82 -5.26 -28.06
N ASP A 262 -8.11 -4.48 -27.00
CA ASP A 262 -7.21 -4.31 -25.85
C ASP A 262 -7.90 -4.62 -24.51
N LEU A 263 -8.01 -5.91 -24.21
CA LEU A 263 -8.62 -6.43 -22.97
C LEU A 263 -8.08 -5.79 -21.68
N ILE A 264 -6.75 -5.62 -21.58
CA ILE A 264 -6.11 -5.14 -20.35
C ILE A 264 -6.47 -3.68 -20.08
N ARG A 265 -6.49 -2.86 -21.13
CA ARG A 265 -6.80 -1.44 -21.01
C ARG A 265 -8.22 -1.23 -20.54
N VAL A 266 -9.16 -2.02 -21.07
CA VAL A 266 -10.56 -2.00 -20.67
C VAL A 266 -10.74 -2.48 -19.23
N LEU A 267 -10.11 -3.59 -18.85
CA LEU A 267 -10.15 -4.07 -17.46
C LEU A 267 -9.62 -3.03 -16.46
N ASN A 268 -8.48 -2.40 -16.77
CA ASN A 268 -7.91 -1.35 -15.91
C ASN A 268 -8.83 -0.13 -15.82
N LEU A 269 -9.53 0.22 -16.89
CA LEU A 269 -10.49 1.32 -16.90
C LEU A 269 -11.73 0.98 -16.07
N ILE A 270 -12.26 -0.23 -16.21
CA ILE A 270 -13.38 -0.74 -15.40
C ILE A 270 -13.01 -0.74 -13.91
N HIS A 271 -11.81 -1.22 -13.55
CA HIS A 271 -11.34 -1.20 -12.17
C HIS A 271 -11.22 0.23 -11.61
N ARG A 272 -10.72 1.19 -12.40
CA ARG A 272 -10.68 2.60 -11.98
C ARG A 272 -12.07 3.15 -11.72
N LEU A 273 -13.00 2.94 -12.65
CA LEU A 273 -14.39 3.39 -12.48
C LEU A 273 -15.05 2.77 -11.25
N LYS A 274 -14.84 1.48 -11.01
CA LYS A 274 -15.35 0.78 -9.83
C LYS A 274 -14.79 1.37 -8.53
N ASN A 275 -13.49 1.67 -8.49
CA ASN A 275 -12.87 2.30 -7.33
C ASN A 275 -13.41 3.71 -7.07
N ASP A 276 -13.67 4.47 -8.14
CA ASP A 276 -14.22 5.82 -8.01
C ASP A 276 -15.68 5.79 -7.52
N GLU A 277 -16.49 4.84 -7.99
CA GLU A 277 -17.86 4.62 -7.47
C GLU A 277 -17.86 4.15 -6.01
N ILE A 278 -16.90 3.30 -5.60
CA ILE A 278 -16.74 2.90 -4.19
C ILE A 278 -16.45 4.13 -3.31
N LYS A 279 -15.48 4.96 -3.69
CA LYS A 279 -15.15 6.20 -2.96
C LYS A 279 -16.34 7.15 -2.86
N ARG A 280 -17.15 7.23 -3.92
CA ARG A 280 -18.37 8.05 -3.93
C ARG A 280 -19.40 7.52 -2.93
N CYS A 281 -19.65 6.21 -2.92
CA CYS A 281 -20.57 5.57 -1.98
C CYS A 281 -20.12 5.75 -0.52
N GLU A 282 -18.83 5.60 -0.25
CA GLU A 282 -18.24 5.86 1.07
C GLU A 282 -18.46 7.31 1.50
N LYS A 283 -18.23 8.27 0.59
CA LYS A 283 -18.47 9.69 0.86
C LYS A 283 -19.92 9.96 1.21
N ILE A 284 -20.87 9.50 0.41
CA ILE A 284 -22.31 9.66 0.66
C ILE A 284 -22.71 9.03 2.00
N SER A 285 -22.21 7.83 2.30
CA SER A 285 -22.49 7.16 3.58
C SER A 285 -21.91 7.93 4.78
N SER A 286 -20.70 8.46 4.64
CA SER A 286 -20.06 9.27 5.69
C SER A 286 -20.79 10.60 5.94
N GLU A 287 -21.22 11.28 4.88
CA GLU A 287 -22.01 12.51 4.96
C GLU A 287 -23.37 12.25 5.61
N ALA A 288 -24.07 11.18 5.21
CA ALA A 288 -25.34 10.78 5.82
C ALA A 288 -25.18 10.40 7.30
N ALA A 289 -24.10 9.71 7.68
CA ALA A 289 -23.82 9.39 9.07
C ALA A 289 -23.51 10.65 9.91
N GLN A 290 -22.81 11.62 9.33
CA GLN A 290 -22.54 12.91 9.98
C GLN A 290 -23.81 13.74 10.16
N GLU A 291 -24.67 13.83 9.14
CA GLU A 291 -25.98 14.48 9.24
C GLU A 291 -26.85 13.83 10.32
N GLN A 292 -26.85 12.50 10.40
CA GLN A 292 -27.61 11.79 11.42
C GLN A 292 -27.10 12.09 12.83
N ARG A 293 -25.78 12.10 13.03
CA ARG A 293 -25.16 12.51 14.31
C ARG A 293 -25.51 13.95 14.70
N ILE A 294 -25.54 14.87 13.74
CA ILE A 294 -25.97 16.25 13.99
C ILE A 294 -27.44 16.29 14.43
N LYS A 295 -28.32 15.55 13.74
CA LYS A 295 -29.75 15.47 14.13
C LYS A 295 -29.93 14.88 15.52
N ASP A 296 -29.19 13.84 15.87
CA ASP A 296 -29.30 13.18 17.18
C ASP A 296 -28.77 14.09 18.31
N THR A 297 -27.64 14.76 18.11
CA THR A 297 -27.11 15.74 19.07
C THR A 297 -28.03 16.95 19.26
N LEU A 298 -28.70 17.42 18.19
CA LEU A 298 -29.70 18.48 18.29
C LEU A 298 -30.93 18.02 19.09
N LYS A 299 -31.41 16.79 18.87
CA LYS A 299 -32.52 16.22 19.65
C LYS A 299 -32.15 16.09 21.13
N GLU A 300 -30.97 15.57 21.46
CA GLU A 300 -30.51 15.48 22.85
C GLU A 300 -30.41 16.85 23.53
N ARG A 301 -29.91 17.86 22.82
CA ARG A 301 -29.87 19.25 23.33
C ARG A 301 -31.28 19.79 23.60
N GLN A 302 -32.22 19.51 22.72
CA GLN A 302 -33.61 19.96 22.88
C GLN A 302 -34.29 19.28 24.08
N VAL A 303 -34.11 17.97 24.27
CA VAL A 303 -34.63 17.25 25.45
C VAL A 303 -34.04 17.79 26.76
N LYS A 304 -32.72 18.04 26.79
CA LYS A 304 -32.07 18.67 27.96
C LYS A 304 -32.63 20.06 28.24
N HIS A 305 -32.78 20.89 27.21
CA HIS A 305 -33.33 22.22 27.35
C HIS A 305 -34.77 22.19 27.90
N ASP A 306 -35.63 21.31 27.39
CA ASP A 306 -37.01 21.16 27.86
C ASP A 306 -37.07 20.66 29.31
N HIS A 307 -36.20 19.74 29.69
CA HIS A 307 -36.07 19.28 31.08
C HIS A 307 -35.67 20.42 32.03
N MET A 308 -34.66 21.21 31.67
CA MET A 308 -34.20 22.35 32.47
C MET A 308 -35.28 23.44 32.59
N LYS A 309 -36.06 23.68 31.53
CA LYS A 309 -37.21 24.58 31.56
C LYS A 309 -38.29 24.10 32.53
N GLY A 310 -38.52 22.79 32.62
CA GLY A 310 -39.42 22.19 33.62
C GLY A 310 -38.96 22.44 35.06
N ILE A 311 -37.67 22.22 35.34
CA ILE A 311 -37.07 22.51 36.66
C ILE A 311 -37.19 24.00 37.01
N HIS A 312 -37.00 24.88 36.02
CA HIS A 312 -37.13 26.32 36.21
C HIS A 312 -38.56 26.74 36.59
N LEU A 313 -39.58 26.13 35.96
CA LEU A 313 -40.98 26.38 36.32
C LEU A 313 -41.28 25.92 37.75
N GLN A 314 -40.80 24.74 38.15
CA GLN A 314 -40.95 24.25 39.53
C GLN A 314 -40.25 25.16 40.55
N PHE A 315 -39.05 25.67 40.22
CA PHE A 315 -38.36 26.66 41.05
C PHE A 315 -39.17 27.96 41.20
N LYS A 316 -39.81 28.41 40.12
CA LYS A 316 -40.64 29.62 40.13
C LYS A 316 -41.91 29.46 40.97
N GLU A 317 -42.58 28.33 40.85
CA GLU A 317 -43.77 27.99 41.64
C GLU A 317 -43.45 27.89 43.14
N THR A 318 -42.41 27.15 43.50
CA THR A 318 -41.95 27.02 44.89
C THR A 318 -41.51 28.37 45.47
N TYR A 319 -40.85 29.22 44.67
CA TYR A 319 -40.48 30.57 45.09
C TYR A 319 -41.70 31.46 45.35
N ASN A 320 -42.72 31.39 44.49
CA ASN A 320 -43.97 32.14 44.68
C ASN A 320 -44.73 31.68 45.94
N LEU A 321 -44.79 30.37 46.21
CA LEU A 321 -45.42 29.84 47.43
C LEU A 321 -44.72 30.33 48.71
N VAL A 322 -43.38 30.38 48.71
CA VAL A 322 -42.61 30.93 49.83
C VAL A 322 -42.84 32.43 50.02
N LYS A 323 -43.11 33.16 48.93
CA LYS A 323 -43.46 34.58 48.97
C LYS A 323 -44.86 34.83 49.53
N GLU A 324 -45.82 33.96 49.22
CA GLU A 324 -47.22 34.06 49.67
C GLU A 324 -47.44 33.58 51.11
N TYR A 325 -46.69 32.58 51.57
CA TYR A 325 -46.83 31.99 52.91
C TYR A 325 -45.49 31.99 53.69
N PRO A 326 -45.14 33.11 54.37
CA PRO A 326 -43.86 33.28 55.07
C PRO A 326 -43.59 32.25 56.18
N THR A 327 -44.64 31.68 56.76
CA THR A 327 -44.59 30.69 57.85
C THR A 327 -44.08 29.32 57.39
N ALA A 328 -44.21 28.99 56.10
CA ALA A 328 -43.74 27.73 55.50
C ALA A 328 -42.31 27.82 54.92
N ARG A 329 -41.63 28.96 55.10
CA ARG A 329 -40.31 29.25 54.52
C ARG A 329 -39.22 28.28 54.94
N SER A 330 -39.31 27.67 56.13
CA SER A 330 -38.33 26.68 56.59
C SER A 330 -38.43 25.34 55.85
N LEU A 331 -39.64 24.95 55.42
CA LEU A 331 -39.90 23.69 54.73
C LEU A 331 -39.39 23.69 53.29
N TYR A 332 -39.65 24.75 52.52
CA TYR A 332 -39.30 24.80 51.09
C TYR A 332 -37.90 25.38 50.79
N LYS A 333 -37.13 25.75 51.83
CA LYS A 333 -35.79 26.36 51.67
C LYS A 333 -34.77 25.38 51.09
N GLU A 334 -34.85 24.11 51.50
CA GLU A 334 -33.97 23.06 51.01
C GLU A 334 -34.29 22.72 49.55
N ASP A 335 -35.57 22.57 49.21
CA ASP A 335 -36.05 22.32 47.85
C ASP A 335 -35.65 23.44 46.87
N LEU A 336 -35.83 24.71 47.26
CA LEU A 336 -35.41 25.86 46.46
C LEU A 336 -33.91 25.90 46.22
N LYS A 337 -33.12 25.49 47.22
CA LYS A 337 -31.66 25.41 47.10
C LYS A 337 -31.26 24.29 46.16
N GLU A 338 -31.90 23.12 46.27
CA GLU A 338 -31.62 21.97 45.41
C GLU A 338 -32.00 22.23 43.95
N LEU A 339 -33.20 22.78 43.70
CA LEU A 339 -33.65 23.19 42.36
C LEU A 339 -32.75 24.29 41.78
N GLY A 340 -32.38 25.28 42.59
CA GLY A 340 -31.47 26.34 42.19
C GLY A 340 -30.07 25.82 41.82
N GLN A 341 -29.54 24.84 42.56
CA GLN A 341 -28.26 24.20 42.26
C GLN A 341 -28.32 23.39 40.97
N LYS A 342 -29.39 22.62 40.74
CA LYS A 342 -29.60 21.88 39.49
C LYS A 342 -29.66 22.82 38.28
N LEU A 343 -30.36 23.95 38.40
CA LEU A 343 -30.42 25.00 37.36
C LEU A 343 -29.06 25.65 37.10
N PHE A 344 -28.32 25.97 38.16
CA PHE A 344 -27.03 26.65 38.08
C PHE A 344 -25.91 25.78 37.46
N GLN A 345 -26.01 24.45 37.57
CA GLN A 345 -25.04 23.52 36.97
C GLN A 345 -25.06 23.55 35.43
N ASP A 346 -26.20 23.87 34.79
CA ASP A 346 -26.28 23.98 33.33
C ASP A 346 -25.96 25.41 32.86
N LYS A 347 -24.70 25.60 32.42
CA LYS A 347 -24.22 26.89 31.91
C LYS A 347 -25.01 27.39 30.70
N THR A 348 -25.43 26.48 29.81
CA THR A 348 -26.12 26.85 28.57
C THR A 348 -27.51 27.40 28.86
N PHE A 349 -28.21 26.77 29.81
CA PHE A 349 -29.49 27.26 30.30
C PHE A 349 -29.34 28.59 31.05
N MET A 350 -28.31 28.75 31.89
CA MET A 350 -28.09 30.00 32.61
C MET A 350 -27.73 31.17 31.67
N GLU A 351 -27.02 30.91 30.58
CA GLU A 351 -26.73 31.91 29.55
C GLU A 351 -28.00 32.32 28.79
N THR A 352 -28.84 31.37 28.38
CA THR A 352 -30.14 31.69 27.73
C THR A 352 -31.08 32.42 28.68
N LEU A 353 -31.16 32.00 29.94
CA LEU A 353 -31.98 32.66 30.95
C LEU A 353 -31.47 34.06 31.26
N LYS A 354 -30.16 34.28 31.35
CA LYS A 354 -29.58 35.60 31.60
C LYS A 354 -29.83 36.58 30.46
N ALA A 355 -29.95 36.09 29.22
CA ALA A 355 -30.33 36.88 28.06
C ALA A 355 -31.83 37.27 28.09
N LEU A 356 -32.70 36.42 28.62
CA LEU A 356 -34.14 36.65 28.72
C LEU A 356 -34.52 37.49 29.95
N ASP A 357 -34.06 37.10 31.14
CA ASP A 357 -34.30 37.78 32.40
C ASP A 357 -33.05 37.72 33.31
N SER A 358 -32.27 38.79 33.24
CA SER A 358 -31.06 38.93 34.06
C SER A 358 -31.36 38.98 35.58
N LYS A 359 -32.57 39.34 36.02
CA LYS A 359 -32.90 39.41 37.45
C LYS A 359 -33.20 38.02 38.00
N GLU A 360 -33.95 37.22 37.26
CA GLU A 360 -34.30 35.83 37.61
C GLU A 360 -33.04 34.94 37.61
N ALA A 361 -32.13 35.11 36.65
CA ALA A 361 -30.84 34.40 36.62
C ALA A 361 -29.95 34.72 37.85
N LYS A 362 -29.87 36.00 38.26
CA LYS A 362 -29.12 36.40 39.46
C LYS A 362 -29.74 35.88 40.76
N LEU A 363 -31.05 35.68 40.79
CA LEU A 363 -31.76 35.12 41.94
C LEU A 363 -31.42 33.64 42.11
N ILE A 364 -31.48 32.86 41.03
CA ILE A 364 -31.09 31.44 41.03
C ILE A 364 -29.62 31.28 41.43
N GLU A 365 -28.72 32.11 40.90
CA GLU A 365 -27.30 32.10 41.25
C GLU A 365 -27.06 32.36 42.74
N ARG A 366 -27.74 33.35 43.33
CA ARG A 366 -27.61 33.67 44.77
C ARG A 366 -28.18 32.58 45.68
N MET A 367 -29.30 31.97 45.29
CA MET A 367 -29.94 30.88 46.03
C MET A 367 -29.11 29.60 45.97
N ALA A 368 -28.55 29.26 44.80
CA ALA A 368 -27.65 28.13 44.62
C ALA A 368 -26.36 28.25 45.45
N GLN A 369 -25.82 29.48 45.57
CA GLN A 369 -24.65 29.82 46.39
C GLN A 369 -24.95 29.93 47.90
N GLY A 370 -26.20 29.77 48.33
CA GLY A 370 -26.58 29.71 49.74
C GLY A 370 -26.61 31.06 50.48
N LYS A 371 -26.64 32.19 49.76
CA LYS A 371 -26.81 33.50 50.41
C LYS A 371 -28.25 33.63 50.91
N SER A 372 -28.43 33.93 52.21
CA SER A 372 -29.74 33.85 52.86
C SER A 372 -30.72 34.91 52.34
N LEU A 373 -32.00 34.54 52.34
CA LEU A 373 -33.13 35.41 51.99
C LEU A 373 -33.26 36.68 52.88
N GLN A 374 -32.50 36.81 53.98
CA GLN A 374 -32.54 37.97 54.87
C GLN A 374 -32.04 39.27 54.21
N GLU A 375 -31.35 39.18 53.07
CA GLU A 375 -30.82 40.37 52.38
C GLU A 375 -31.85 41.03 51.44
N GLN A 376 -32.99 40.38 51.16
CA GLN A 376 -34.08 40.99 50.38
C GLN A 376 -34.85 42.07 51.16
N GLU A 377 -35.01 41.92 52.47
CA GLU A 377 -35.74 42.90 53.30
C GLU A 377 -34.95 44.21 53.50
N ARG A 378 -33.63 44.20 53.30
CA ARG A 378 -32.81 45.43 53.34
C ARG A 378 -32.89 46.25 52.05
N ILE A 379 -33.17 45.63 50.90
CA ILE A 379 -33.16 46.34 49.62
C ILE A 379 -34.53 46.95 49.30
N HIS A 380 -35.64 46.30 49.67
CA HIS A 380 -36.98 46.88 49.49
C HIS A 380 -37.21 48.15 50.32
N HIS A 381 -36.54 48.30 51.47
CA HIS A 381 -36.58 49.54 52.27
C HIS A 381 -35.56 50.61 51.85
N SER A 382 -34.62 50.30 50.95
CA SER A 382 -33.59 51.27 50.50
C SER A 382 -33.90 51.97 49.18
N LEU A 383 -34.93 51.52 48.45
CA LEU A 383 -35.34 52.10 47.17
C LEU A 383 -36.53 53.08 47.27
N ASP A 384 -37.04 53.34 48.49
CA ASP A 384 -38.24 54.17 48.71
C ASP A 384 -38.04 55.38 49.64
N ARG A 385 -36.80 55.87 49.80
CA ARG A 385 -36.57 57.17 50.47
C ARG A 385 -35.56 58.02 49.70
N GLY A 386 -36.07 59.09 49.09
CA GLY A 386 -35.29 60.32 48.90
C GLY A 386 -35.04 60.78 47.46
N ARG A 387 -36.09 61.06 46.67
CA ARG A 387 -36.03 62.20 45.73
C ARG A 387 -36.86 63.34 46.32
N GLY A 388 -36.20 64.28 46.99
CA GLY A 388 -36.83 65.53 47.43
C GLY A 388 -35.82 66.43 48.17
N GLY A 389 -35.63 67.64 47.65
CA GLY A 389 -35.02 68.78 48.36
C GLY A 389 -33.49 68.86 48.28
N ILE A 390 -32.94 69.57 47.29
CA ILE A 390 -32.51 71.00 47.36
C ILE A 390 -31.35 71.23 48.34
N SER A 391 -30.20 71.65 47.81
CA SER A 391 -29.24 72.49 48.55
C SER A 391 -29.08 73.82 47.83
N LEU A 392 -29.24 74.87 48.62
CA LEU A 392 -28.94 76.29 48.36
C LEU A 392 -27.51 76.52 47.86
#